data_AF-A0A4P2Q2R2-F1
#
_entry.id   AF-A0A4P2Q2R2-F1
#
_cell.length_a   1.000
_cell.length_b   1.000
_cell.length_c   1.000
_cell.angle_alpha   90.00
_cell.angle_beta   90.00
_cell.angle_gamma   90.00
#
_symmetry.space_group_name_H-M   'P 1'
#
loop_
_entity.id
_entity.type
_entity.pdbx_description
1 polymer ?
#
loop_
_entity_poly.entity_id
_entity_poly.type
_entity_poly.pdbx_seq_one_letter_code
_entity_poly.pdbx_strand_id
1 'polypeptide(L)'
;MQSNCEGELVTAISHAGDRGFHGILLNAGAYTHTSIALYDAIRASALPTVEVHISNPDGREPFRRRSRIAPACMARVAGFGPSSYVLALLGLLGHLEKQRLDERD
;
A
#
# COMPACT_ATOMS: atom_id res chain seq x y z
N MET A 1 10.74 -1.36 5.94
CA MET A 1 10.34 -2.09 7.15
C MET A 1 9.65 -3.38 6.74
N GLN A 2 9.77 -4.44 7.53
CA GLN A 2 9.00 -5.67 7.38
C GLN A 2 8.66 -6.19 8.79
N SER A 3 7.45 -6.71 8.97
CA SER A 3 7.06 -7.41 10.20
C SER A 3 5.99 -8.47 9.92
N ASN A 4 5.96 -9.48 10.78
CA ASN A 4 4.90 -10.49 10.84
C ASN A 4 3.88 -10.17 11.94
N CYS A 5 4.05 -9.07 12.67
CA CYS A 5 3.11 -8.58 13.66
C CYS A 5 2.27 -7.46 13.04
N GLU A 6 0.95 -7.69 12.93
CA GLU A 6 0.01 -6.71 12.38
C GLU A 6 0.12 -5.34 13.08
N GLY A 7 0.23 -5.33 14.41
CA GLY A 7 0.30 -4.09 15.20
C GLY A 7 1.56 -3.25 14.94
N GLU A 8 2.69 -3.89 14.59
CA GLU A 8 3.91 -3.17 14.22
C GLU A 8 3.78 -2.49 12.86
N LEU A 9 3.10 -3.15 11.91
CA LEU A 9 2.82 -2.56 10.60
C LEU A 9 1.82 -1.39 10.73
N VAL A 10 0.78 -1.55 11.55
CA VAL A 10 -0.17 -0.47 11.87
C VAL A 10 0.57 0.73 12.46
N THR A 11 1.38 0.52 13.50
CA THR A 11 2.20 1.57 14.13
C THR A 11 3.10 2.27 13.12
N ALA A 12 3.75 1.51 12.23
CA ALA A 12 4.63 2.07 11.22
C ALA A 12 3.90 2.96 10.20
N ILE A 13 2.70 2.57 9.79
CA ILE A 13 1.86 3.34 8.87
C ILE A 13 1.36 4.61 9.56
N SER A 14 0.87 4.51 10.81
CA SER A 14 0.36 5.65 11.56
C SER A 14 1.41 6.74 11.77
N HIS A 15 2.67 6.37 12.03
CA HIS A 15 3.76 7.33 12.22
C HIS A 15 4.52 7.70 10.93
N ALA A 16 4.07 7.23 9.76
CA ALA A 16 4.80 7.47 8.53
C ALA A 16 4.87 8.98 8.18
N GLY A 17 3.75 9.70 8.34
CA GLY A 17 3.70 11.15 8.11
C GLY A 17 4.62 11.92 9.04
N ASP A 18 4.56 11.62 10.35
CA ASP A 18 5.40 12.24 11.38
C ASP A 18 6.90 12.06 11.11
N ARG A 19 7.27 10.97 10.43
CA ARG A 19 8.64 10.65 10.06
C ARG A 19 9.09 11.26 8.73
N GLY A 20 8.24 12.06 8.08
CA GLY A 20 8.55 12.74 6.83
C GLY A 20 8.40 11.87 5.58
N PHE A 21 7.65 10.76 5.66
CA PHE A 21 7.30 9.99 4.46
C PHE A 21 6.13 10.64 3.72
N HIS A 22 6.18 10.61 2.38
CA HIS A 22 5.18 11.22 1.51
C HIS A 22 4.26 10.20 0.84
N GLY A 23 4.55 8.90 0.97
CA GLY A 23 3.76 7.83 0.37
C GLY A 23 4.24 6.46 0.81
N ILE A 24 3.42 5.45 0.56
CA ILE A 24 3.64 4.08 1.07
C ILE A 24 3.48 3.07 -0.07
N LEU A 25 4.45 2.14 -0.17
CA LEU A 25 4.29 0.90 -0.92
C LEU A 25 4.07 -0.24 0.07
N LEU A 26 2.90 -0.88 0.03
CA LEU A 26 2.52 -1.89 1.02
C LEU A 26 2.24 -3.24 0.36
N ASN A 27 3.10 -4.22 0.65
CA ASN A 27 2.79 -5.63 0.49
C ASN A 27 2.43 -6.22 1.84
N ALA A 28 1.13 -6.35 2.12
CA ALA A 28 0.63 -6.87 3.39
C ALA A 28 0.55 -8.41 3.43
N GLY A 29 0.95 -9.10 2.36
CA GLY A 29 0.91 -10.57 2.29
C GLY A 29 -0.47 -11.13 2.64
N ALA A 30 -0.53 -12.02 3.64
CA ALA A 30 -1.80 -12.59 4.08
C ALA A 30 -2.76 -11.56 4.71
N TYR A 31 -2.23 -10.50 5.34
CA TYR A 31 -3.04 -9.46 5.96
C TYR A 31 -3.84 -8.64 4.96
N THR A 32 -3.46 -8.65 3.68
CA THR A 32 -4.31 -8.14 2.60
C THR A 32 -5.72 -8.70 2.68
N HIS A 33 -5.89 -9.97 3.05
CA HIS A 33 -7.19 -10.65 2.97
C HIS A 33 -7.99 -10.59 4.28
N THR A 34 -7.35 -10.20 5.39
CA THR A 34 -7.91 -10.31 6.73
C THR A 34 -7.92 -9.00 7.51
N SER A 35 -6.97 -8.09 7.27
CA SER A 35 -6.72 -6.96 8.15
C SER A 35 -7.62 -5.76 7.86
N ILE A 36 -8.57 -5.53 8.76
CA ILE A 36 -9.31 -4.26 8.84
C ILE A 36 -8.43 -3.20 9.53
N ALA A 37 -7.57 -3.61 10.47
CA ALA A 37 -6.68 -2.69 11.17
C ALA A 37 -5.71 -1.96 10.23
N LEU A 38 -5.11 -2.66 9.27
CA LEU A 38 -4.26 -2.02 8.24
C LEU A 38 -5.07 -1.12 7.31
N TYR A 39 -6.31 -1.51 6.97
CA TYR A 39 -7.19 -0.65 6.17
C TYR A 39 -7.44 0.69 6.86
N ASP A 40 -7.78 0.66 8.15
CA ASP A 40 -8.03 1.88 8.94
C ASP A 40 -6.75 2.70 9.12
N ALA A 41 -5.61 2.05 9.38
CA ALA A 41 -4.32 2.72 9.51
C ALA A 41 -3.91 3.46 8.22
N ILE A 42 -4.09 2.83 7.05
CA ILE A 42 -3.81 3.45 5.75
C ILE A 42 -4.69 4.70 5.58
N ARG A 43 -6.00 4.59 5.83
CA ARG A 43 -6.92 5.73 5.71
C ARG A 43 -6.58 6.87 6.67
N ALA A 44 -6.22 6.54 7.91
CA ALA A 44 -5.86 7.52 8.92
C ALA A 44 -4.53 8.23 8.61
N SER A 45 -3.59 7.55 7.93
CA SER A 45 -2.29 8.14 7.60
C SER A 45 -2.35 9.32 6.63
N ALA A 46 -3.42 9.42 5.84
CA ALA A 46 -3.58 10.37 4.73
C ALA A 46 -2.49 10.32 3.66
N LEU A 47 -1.54 9.37 3.73
CA LEU A 47 -0.49 9.22 2.73
C LEU A 47 -0.97 8.37 1.55
N PRO A 48 -0.64 8.77 0.29
CA PRO A 48 -0.95 7.96 -0.88
C PRO A 48 -0.24 6.61 -0.76
N THR A 49 -1.04 5.54 -0.80
CA THR A 49 -0.58 4.17 -0.57
C THR A 49 -0.89 3.28 -1.77
N VAL A 50 0.13 2.57 -2.28
CA VAL A 50 -0.03 1.58 -3.34
C VAL A 50 0.09 0.18 -2.75
N GLU A 51 -0.93 -0.65 -2.97
CA GLU A 51 -0.92 -2.07 -2.62
C GLU A 51 -0.03 -2.84 -3.60
N VAL A 52 0.89 -3.67 -3.09
CA VAL A 52 1.86 -4.42 -3.90
C VAL A 52 1.75 -5.91 -3.62
N HIS A 53 1.70 -6.73 -4.66
CA HIS A 53 1.75 -8.19 -4.57
C HIS A 53 2.79 -8.76 -5.54
N ILE A 54 3.68 -9.63 -5.04
CA ILE A 54 4.65 -10.34 -5.89
C ILE A 54 3.93 -11.32 -6.83
N SER A 55 3.02 -12.14 -6.28
CA SER A 55 2.16 -13.03 -7.07
C SER A 55 0.91 -12.32 -7.59
N ASN A 56 0.17 -12.93 -8.49
CA ASN A 56 -1.18 -12.50 -8.86
C ASN A 56 -2.22 -13.12 -7.90
N PRO A 57 -2.85 -12.37 -6.97
CA PRO A 57 -3.85 -12.92 -6.05
C PRO A 57 -5.12 -13.41 -6.76
N ASP A 58 -5.48 -12.83 -7.91
CA ASP A 58 -6.68 -13.19 -8.66
C ASP A 58 -6.54 -14.56 -9.35
N GLY A 59 -5.32 -14.93 -9.72
CA GLY A 59 -4.97 -16.26 -10.24
C GLY A 59 -4.88 -17.36 -9.18
N ARG A 60 -5.22 -17.06 -7.93
CA ARG A 60 -5.06 -17.96 -6.77
C ARG A 60 -6.41 -18.35 -6.16
N GLU A 61 -6.37 -18.92 -4.95
CA GLU A 61 -7.53 -19.40 -4.22
C GLU A 61 -8.56 -18.28 -3.99
N PRO A 62 -9.89 -18.58 -3.95
CA PRO A 62 -10.93 -17.56 -3.84
C PRO A 62 -10.75 -16.57 -2.68
N PHE A 63 -10.24 -17.05 -1.53
CA PHE A 63 -10.00 -16.21 -0.36
C PHE A 63 -8.88 -15.18 -0.56
N ARG A 64 -8.03 -15.32 -1.58
CA ARG A 64 -6.96 -14.37 -1.91
C ARG A 64 -7.38 -13.29 -2.91
N ARG A 65 -8.50 -13.47 -3.59
CA ARG A 65 -8.97 -12.52 -4.61
C ARG A 65 -9.53 -11.25 -3.98
N ARG A 66 -10.04 -11.37 -2.75
CA ARG A 66 -10.55 -10.21 -1.99
C ARG A 66 -9.45 -9.63 -1.12
N SER A 67 -9.19 -8.34 -1.32
CA SER A 67 -8.35 -7.52 -0.45
C SER A 67 -9.24 -6.64 0.42
N ARG A 68 -8.92 -6.57 1.71
CA ARG A 68 -9.52 -5.68 2.70
C ARG A 68 -8.91 -4.28 2.64
N ILE A 69 -7.64 -4.18 2.24
CA ILE A 69 -6.89 -2.92 2.24
C ILE A 69 -7.03 -2.13 0.93
N ALA A 70 -7.34 -2.79 -0.19
CA ALA A 70 -7.43 -2.13 -1.50
C ALA A 70 -8.27 -0.86 -1.52
N PRO A 71 -9.46 -0.81 -0.88
CA PRO A 71 -10.30 0.39 -0.92
C PRO A 71 -9.74 1.56 -0.08
N ALA A 72 -8.64 1.36 0.67
CA ALA A 72 -7.87 2.43 1.32
C ALA A 72 -6.62 2.82 0.52
N CYS A 73 -6.20 2.00 -0.45
CA CYS A 73 -5.06 2.29 -1.32
C CYS A 73 -5.51 3.08 -2.56
N MET A 74 -4.62 3.90 -3.12
CA MET A 74 -4.90 4.63 -4.36
C MET A 74 -4.83 3.72 -5.60
N ALA A 75 -4.02 2.66 -5.53
CA ALA A 75 -3.80 1.71 -6.62
C ALA A 75 -3.31 0.37 -6.08
N ARG A 76 -3.36 -0.66 -6.93
CA ARG A 76 -2.74 -1.98 -6.70
C ARG A 76 -1.87 -2.36 -7.89
N VAL A 77 -0.68 -2.90 -7.60
CA VAL A 77 0.16 -3.61 -8.57
C VAL A 77 0.36 -5.06 -8.11
N ALA A 78 0.11 -6.02 -8.99
CA ALA A 78 0.18 -7.44 -8.65
C ALA A 78 0.68 -8.29 -9.83
N GLY A 79 1.38 -9.39 -9.53
CA GLY A 79 1.65 -10.46 -10.49
C GLY A 79 2.92 -10.33 -11.34
N PHE A 80 3.69 -9.25 -11.19
CA PHE A 80 4.94 -9.03 -11.92
C PHE A 80 6.18 -9.49 -11.15
N GLY A 81 6.01 -10.33 -10.13
CA GLY A 81 7.11 -10.73 -9.26
C GLY A 81 7.71 -9.51 -8.53
N PRO A 82 9.04 -9.48 -8.32
CA PRO A 82 9.74 -8.34 -7.72
C PRO A 82 9.52 -7.02 -8.46
N SER A 83 9.32 -7.05 -9.79
CA SER A 83 9.09 -5.84 -10.60
C SER A 83 7.82 -5.09 -10.20
N SER A 84 6.89 -5.73 -9.49
CA SER A 84 5.69 -5.08 -8.95
C SER A 84 6.04 -3.90 -8.04
N TYR A 85 7.15 -3.96 -7.29
CA TYR A 85 7.61 -2.85 -6.45
C TYR A 85 8.07 -1.66 -7.29
N VAL A 86 8.79 -1.90 -8.39
CA VAL A 86 9.28 -0.85 -9.28
C VAL A 86 8.12 -0.14 -9.96
N LEU A 87 7.17 -0.90 -10.50
CA LEU A 87 5.97 -0.35 -11.13
C LEU A 87 5.13 0.47 -10.14
N ALA A 88 4.95 -0.04 -8.92
CA ALA A 88 4.23 0.67 -7.86
C ALA A 88 4.94 1.97 -7.44
N LEU A 89 6.27 1.94 -7.33
CA LEU A 89 7.08 3.12 -7.02
C LEU A 89 6.95 4.19 -8.11
N LEU A 90 7.07 3.81 -9.38
CA LEU A 90 6.93 4.75 -10.49
C LEU A 90 5.54 5.41 -10.50
N GLY A 91 4.48 4.62 -10.30
CA GLY A 91 3.12 5.15 -10.20
C GLY A 91 2.94 6.11 -9.03
N LEU A 92 3.52 5.78 -7.87
CA LEU A 92 3.47 6.64 -6.68
C LEU A 92 4.26 7.95 -6.89
N LEU A 93 5.46 7.89 -7.48
CA LEU A 93 6.25 9.09 -7.78
C LEU A 93 5.51 10.03 -8.73
N GLY A 94 4.94 9.51 -9.82
CA GLY A 94 4.16 10.33 -10.74
C GLY A 94 2.93 10.98 -10.09
N HIS A 95 2.28 10.29 -9.15
CA HIS A 95 1.18 10.86 -8.36
C HIS A 95 1.65 12.01 -7.46
N LEU A 96 2.75 11.82 -6.74
CA LEU A 96 3.32 12.84 -5.84
C LEU A 96 3.83 14.07 -6.60
N GLU A 97 4.46 13.86 -7.76
CA GLU A 97 4.90 14.96 -8.61
C GLU A 97 3.73 15.81 -9.09
N LYS A 98 2.63 15.16 -9.50
CA LYS A 98 1.40 15.86 -9.89
C LYS A 98 0.82 16.67 -8.73
N GLN A 99 0.67 16.06 -7.54
CA GLN A 99 0.17 16.78 -6.36
C GLN A 99 1.00 18.02 -6.05
N ARG A 100 2.33 17.90 -6.10
CA ARG A 100 3.25 19.01 -5.85
C ARG A 100 3.13 20.12 -6.90
N LEU A 101 2.76 19.81 -8.14
CA LEU A 101 2.52 20.81 -9.18
C LEU A 101 1.17 21.50 -8.95
N ASP A 102 0.12 20.73 -8.67
CA ASP A 102 -1.23 21.24 -8.39
C ASP A 102 -1.25 22.17 -7.15
N GLU A 103 -0.34 21.98 -6.18
CA GLU A 103 -0.19 22.85 -4.98
C GLU A 103 0.56 24.17 -5.25
N ARG A 104 1.20 24.33 -6.40
CA ARG A 104 1.99 25.53 -6.76
C ARG A 104 1.20 26.55 -7.58
N ASP A 105 0.06 26.15 -8.12
CA ASP A 105 -0.86 26.99 -8.90
C ASP A 105 -1.97 27.59 -8.01
#